data_AF-A0A936XGU9-F1
#
_entry.id   AF-A0A936XGU9-F1
#
_cell.length_a   1.000
_cell.length_b   1.000
_cell.length_c   1.000
_cell.angle_alpha   90.00
_cell.angle_beta   90.00
_cell.angle_gamma   90.00
#
_symmetry.space_group_name_H-M   'P 1'
#
loop_
_entity.id
_entity.type
_entity.pdbx_description
1 polymer ?
#
loop_
_entity_poly.entity_id
_entity_poly.type
_entity_poly.pdbx_seq_one_letter_code
_entity_poly.pdbx_strand_id
1 'polypeptide(L)'
;MSDTSQLPDPFALPMNNLDDALAIVREIEALLSQRKIGLRPPPPVPSTCCGVGCSECVWQGYYTALAGWRDQARMLCAEAGPSTGC
;
A
#
# COMPACT_ATOMS: atom_id res chain seq x y z
N MET A 1 2.64 -21.04 -24.31
CA MET A 1 1.74 -20.91 -23.15
C MET A 1 2.58 -20.42 -21.99
N SER A 2 2.81 -19.12 -21.91
CA SER A 2 3.61 -18.51 -20.84
C SER A 2 2.93 -17.19 -20.49
N ASP A 3 1.86 -17.26 -19.71
CA ASP A 3 1.31 -16.08 -19.03
C ASP A 3 2.18 -15.86 -17.79
N THR A 4 3.38 -15.32 -18.04
CA THR A 4 4.27 -14.82 -17.00
C THR A 4 4.01 -13.31 -16.96
N SER A 5 3.52 -12.79 -15.84
CA SER A 5 3.72 -11.40 -15.35
C SER A 5 2.48 -10.59 -14.96
N GLN A 6 1.27 -11.16 -14.81
CA GLN A 6 0.20 -10.42 -14.15
C GLN A 6 0.30 -10.58 -12.63
N LEU A 7 1.33 -9.98 -12.01
CA LEU A 7 1.25 -9.70 -10.57
C LEU A 7 0.01 -8.82 -10.37
N PRO A 8 -0.89 -9.14 -9.41
CA PRO A 8 -2.08 -8.35 -9.16
C PRO A 8 -1.68 -6.89 -8.91
N ASP A 9 -2.42 -5.92 -9.48
CA ASP A 9 -2.15 -4.49 -9.27
C ASP A 9 -2.11 -4.23 -7.75
N PRO A 10 -0.95 -3.84 -7.19
CA PRO A 10 -0.81 -3.65 -5.74
C PRO A 10 -1.72 -2.53 -5.22
N PHE A 11 -2.18 -1.63 -6.09
CA PHE A 11 -3.12 -0.59 -5.76
C PHE A 11 -4.59 -1.07 -5.74
N ALA A 12 -4.89 -2.21 -6.35
CA ALA A 12 -6.23 -2.81 -6.44
C ALA A 12 -6.48 -3.91 -5.40
N LEU A 13 -5.47 -4.29 -4.62
CA LEU A 13 -5.62 -5.29 -3.56
C LEU A 13 -6.63 -4.84 -2.50
N PRO A 14 -7.47 -5.78 -1.98
CA PRO A 14 -8.37 -5.49 -0.88
C PRO A 14 -7.58 -5.13 0.39
N MET A 15 -8.23 -4.43 1.33
CA MET A 15 -7.65 -4.04 2.62
C MET A 15 -8.64 -4.41 3.72
N ASN A 16 -9.01 -5.70 3.78
CA ASN A 16 -10.10 -6.16 4.64
C ASN A 16 -9.59 -6.64 6.00
N ASN A 17 -8.31 -6.96 6.10
CA ASN A 17 -7.65 -7.46 7.29
C ASN A 17 -6.18 -7.01 7.35
N LEU A 18 -5.45 -7.42 8.39
CA LEU A 18 -4.05 -7.06 8.56
C LEU A 18 -3.15 -7.72 7.50
N ASP A 19 -3.38 -8.97 7.14
CA ASP A 19 -2.61 -9.67 6.11
C ASP A 19 -2.70 -8.96 4.75
N ASP A 20 -3.91 -8.57 4.34
CA ASP A 20 -4.18 -7.76 3.16
C ASP A 20 -3.42 -6.43 3.19
N ALA A 21 -3.48 -5.72 4.33
CA ALA A 21 -2.77 -4.46 4.53
C ALA A 21 -1.25 -4.62 4.42
N LEU A 22 -0.68 -5.68 5.01
CA LEU A 22 0.74 -5.99 4.93
C LEU A 22 1.16 -6.37 3.51
N ALA A 23 0.31 -7.09 2.78
CA ALA A 23 0.54 -7.41 1.37
C ALA A 23 0.61 -6.13 0.51
N ILE A 24 -0.33 -5.20 0.69
CA ILE A 24 -0.31 -3.89 0.01
C ILE A 24 1.02 -3.16 0.28
N VAL A 25 1.43 -3.07 1.55
CA VAL A 25 2.69 -2.40 1.92
C VAL A 25 3.87 -3.04 1.21
N ARG A 26 4.01 -4.36 1.32
CA ARG A 26 5.12 -5.11 0.73
C ARG A 26 5.22 -4.91 -0.78
N GLU A 27 4.11 -5.04 -1.50
CA GLU A 27 4.11 -4.96 -2.95
C GLU A 27 4.37 -3.53 -3.44
N ILE A 28 3.80 -2.52 -2.77
CA ILE A 28 4.04 -1.11 -3.11
C ILE A 28 5.48 -0.70 -2.79
N GLU A 29 6.03 -1.09 -1.65
CA GLU A 29 7.43 -0.80 -1.32
C GLU A 29 8.39 -1.44 -2.32
N ALA A 30 8.11 -2.68 -2.75
CA ALA A 30 8.88 -3.34 -3.80
C ALA A 30 8.80 -2.58 -5.13
N LEU A 31 7.61 -2.08 -5.51
CA LEU A 31 7.40 -1.30 -6.73
C LEU A 31 8.14 0.05 -6.68
N LEU A 32 8.01 0.79 -5.58
CA LEU A 32 8.67 2.08 -5.37
C LEU A 32 10.19 1.92 -5.39
N SER A 33 10.71 0.86 -4.76
CA SER A 33 12.15 0.54 -4.77
C SER A 33 12.66 0.25 -6.17
N GLN A 34 11.93 -0.56 -6.95
CA GLN A 34 12.27 -0.87 -8.34
C GLN A 34 12.30 0.38 -9.23
N ARG A 35 11.37 1.30 -9.00
CA ARG A 35 11.25 2.57 -9.75
C ARG A 35 12.09 3.70 -9.17
N LYS A 36 12.81 3.48 -8.07
CA LYS A 36 13.59 4.49 -7.34
C LYS A 36 12.76 5.73 -6.95
N ILE A 37 11.50 5.52 -6.59
CA ILE A 37 10.58 6.57 -6.15
C ILE A 37 10.69 6.72 -4.63
N GLY A 38 10.96 7.94 -4.17
CA GLY A 38 10.97 8.27 -2.74
C GLY A 38 9.56 8.60 -2.24
N LEU A 39 8.97 7.73 -1.41
CA LEU A 39 7.74 7.99 -0.67
C LEU A 39 8.03 7.92 0.84
N ARG A 40 7.21 8.62 1.63
CA ARG A 40 7.19 8.46 3.10
C ARG A 40 6.98 6.98 3.49
N PRO A 41 7.54 6.52 4.61
CA PRO A 41 7.30 5.15 5.08
C PRO A 41 5.81 4.87 5.32
N PRO A 42 5.37 3.62 5.17
CA PRO A 42 3.99 3.22 5.45
C PRO A 42 3.63 3.48 6.92
N PRO A 43 2.34 3.65 7.25
CA PRO A 43 1.91 3.78 8.64
C PRO A 43 2.26 2.50 9.43
N PRO A 44 2.75 2.63 10.69
CA PRO A 44 3.07 1.46 11.51
C PRO A 44 1.79 0.71 11.93
N VAL A 45 1.88 -0.61 12.01
CA VAL A 45 0.79 -1.46 12.51
C VAL A 45 0.52 -1.11 13.98
N PRO A 46 -0.74 -0.82 14.37
CA PRO A 46 -1.06 -0.50 15.75
C PRO A 46 -0.86 -1.72 16.65
N SER A 47 -0.26 -1.51 17.82
CA SER A 47 0.14 -2.57 18.76
C SER A 47 -0.95 -3.00 19.75
N THR A 48 -2.05 -2.24 19.88
CA THR A 48 -3.08 -2.50 20.89
C THR A 48 -4.48 -2.31 20.31
N CYS A 49 -5.27 -3.39 20.26
CA CYS A 49 -6.71 -3.31 20.11
C CYS A 49 -7.31 -3.10 21.50
N CYS A 50 -7.74 -1.88 21.82
CA CYS A 50 -8.45 -1.61 23.07
C CYS A 50 -9.88 -2.17 22.94
N GLY A 51 -10.02 -3.47 23.19
CA GLY A 51 -11.31 -4.10 23.40
C GLY A 51 -12.08 -3.35 24.48
N VAL A 52 -13.38 -3.15 24.24
CA VAL A 52 -14.36 -2.35 25.00
C VAL A 52 -14.14 -0.83 25.04
N GLY A 53 -14.73 -0.13 24.05
CA GLY A 53 -15.24 1.24 24.26
C GLY A 53 -14.40 2.42 23.75
N CYS A 54 -13.50 2.25 22.80
CA CYS A 54 -12.83 3.42 22.19
C CYS A 54 -13.72 4.12 21.15
N SER A 55 -13.82 5.44 21.25
CA SER A 55 -14.59 6.32 20.35
C SER A 55 -14.10 6.32 18.90
N GLU A 56 -12.89 5.83 18.65
CA GLU A 56 -12.35 5.56 17.32
C GLU A 56 -11.51 4.27 17.36
N CYS A 57 -11.81 3.32 16.49
CA CYS A 57 -11.03 2.10 16.38
C CYS A 57 -9.66 2.46 15.78
N VAL A 58 -8.57 2.18 16.49
CA VAL A 58 -7.21 2.44 16.00
C VAL A 58 -6.94 1.79 14.63
N TRP A 59 -7.57 0.63 14.39
CA TRP A 59 -7.53 -0.05 13.10
C TRP A 59 -8.18 0.75 11.98
N GLN A 60 -9.28 1.45 12.26
CA GLN A 60 -9.92 2.30 11.27
C GLN A 60 -9.00 3.47 10.88
N GLY A 61 -8.36 4.12 11.86
CA GLY A 61 -7.35 5.15 11.60
C GLY A 61 -6.15 4.61 10.81
N TYR A 62 -5.67 3.41 11.16
CA TYR A 62 -4.61 2.72 10.43
C TYR A 62 -5.00 2.44 8.96
N TYR A 63 -6.16 1.85 8.70
CA TYR A 63 -6.61 1.57 7.33
C TYR A 63 -6.84 2.85 6.52
N THR A 64 -7.38 3.92 7.11
CA THR A 64 -7.50 5.22 6.45
C THR A 64 -6.13 5.81 6.10
N ALA A 65 -5.18 5.79 7.04
CA ALA A 65 -3.81 6.26 6.79
C ALA A 65 -3.11 5.43 5.71
N LEU A 66 -3.31 4.10 5.72
CA LEU A 66 -2.72 3.20 4.74
C LEU A 66 -3.33 3.39 3.34
N ALA A 67 -4.65 3.62 3.26
CA ALA A 67 -5.31 3.94 2.00
C ALA A 67 -4.75 5.24 1.39
N GLY A 68 -4.61 6.29 2.21
CA GLY A 68 -3.99 7.54 1.77
C GLY A 68 -2.55 7.35 1.31
N TRP A 69 -1.75 6.55 2.02
CA TRP A 69 -0.39 6.20 1.61
C TRP A 69 -0.35 5.48 0.26
N ARG A 70 -1.25 4.51 0.05
CA ARG A 70 -1.41 3.78 -1.22
C ARG A 70 -1.76 4.72 -2.37
N ASP A 71 -2.67 5.66 -2.17
CA ASP A 71 -3.05 6.64 -3.20
C ASP A 71 -1.87 7.54 -3.59
N GLN A 72 -1.07 7.99 -2.61
CA GLN A 72 0.16 8.76 -2.89
C GLN A 72 1.16 7.94 -3.71
N ALA A 73 1.37 6.67 -3.36
CA ALA A 73 2.24 5.78 -4.14
C ALA A 73 1.73 5.62 -5.58
N ARG A 74 0.41 5.49 -5.78
CA ARG A 74 -0.20 5.39 -7.10
C ARG A 74 0.04 6.64 -7.94
N MET A 75 -0.13 7.83 -7.34
CA MET A 75 0.13 9.11 -8.01
C MET A 75 1.60 9.22 -8.44
N LEU A 76 2.54 8.98 -7.53
CA LEU A 76 3.98 9.03 -7.83
C LEU A 76 4.39 8.02 -8.92
N CYS A 77 3.84 6.81 -8.89
CA CYS A 77 4.08 5.80 -9.92
C CYS A 77 3.51 6.18 -11.29
N ALA A 78 2.39 6.89 -11.32
CA ALA A 78 1.80 7.42 -12.55
C ALA A 78 2.60 8.61 -13.10
N GLU A 79 3.06 9.51 -12.22
CA GLU A 79 3.90 10.68 -12.56
C GLU A 79 5.29 10.28 -13.05
N ALA A 80 5.87 9.21 -12.49
CA ALA A 80 7.14 8.65 -12.96
C ALA A 80 7.06 8.16 -14.43
N GLY A 81 5.85 8.06 -14.99
CA GLY A 81 5.57 7.58 -16.34
C GLY A 81 6.01 6.12 -16.53
N PRO A 82 5.56 5.46 -17.61
CA PRO A 82 6.46 4.48 -18.20
C PRO A 82 7.70 5.25 -18.61
N SER A 83 8.88 4.83 -18.17
CA SER A 83 10.12 5.24 -18.82
C SER A 83 10.08 4.68 -20.25
N THR A 84 9.30 5.29 -21.13
CA THR A 84 9.35 5.08 -22.58
C THR A 84 10.63 5.77 -23.02
N GLY A 85 11.75 5.10 -22.76
CA GLY A 85 13.04 5.44 -23.36
C GLY A 85 13.00 5.17 -24.86
N CYS A 86 13.62 6.07 -25.62
CA CYS A 86 13.71 6.13 -27.07
C CYS A 86 14.13 4.83 -27.77
#